data_AF-A0A8T6RQ17-F1
#
_entry.id   AF-A0A8T6RQ17-F1
#
_cell.length_a   1.000
_cell.length_b   1.000
_cell.length_c   1.000
_cell.angle_alpha   90.00
_cell.angle_beta   90.00
_cell.angle_gamma   90.00
#
_symmetry.space_group_name_H-M   'P 1'
#
loop_
_entity.id
_entity.type
_entity.pdbx_description
1 polymer ?
#
loop_
_entity_poly.entity_id
_entity_poly.type
_entity_poly.pdbx_seq_one_letter_code
_entity_poly.pdbx_strand_id
1 'polypeptide(L)'
;MSESQSKKLVKDFLREVEEKLPGWLKEKEDELKEVLNELEEHVYDKADELNSENPGLTTIQSVQLAITQMGTPNQIAREYKRRGTPKVYISEELWPTYLTVFKYLVVIVISISILVAIIGGITTFITGGDWAGAVLNGFSIIMPGVVGIFVVITLVFTYLSMEGYYLEDLKEMFRSEEEKKAYKELQVQIEMGLPPKPKEPELIKSPSELTAGGIVQLIIGFLFIIQPIGGFITLFQPLFLLLVKLGGFVIILEGILDLLNGLFAFWTYVTHKGFIIASAIASLLSIPIFIIFFMNPQIFPIIAWSQATGLIVHGIRTDYYWIYYLVTFLIIGGTIGGAIDQFYKASKFRVEDFYKK
;
A
#
# COMPACT_ATOMS: atom_id res chain seq x y z
N MET A 1 -27.76 23.46 40.82
CA MET A 1 -26.88 22.27 40.89
C MET A 1 -27.33 21.15 39.95
N SER A 2 -28.63 20.91 39.73
CA SER A 2 -29.09 19.81 38.85
C SER A 2 -28.70 19.99 37.37
N GLU A 3 -28.71 21.21 36.87
CA GLU A 3 -28.45 21.53 35.44
C GLU A 3 -26.98 21.29 35.01
N SER A 4 -26.03 21.46 35.93
CA SER A 4 -24.63 21.13 35.67
C SER A 4 -24.37 19.63 35.65
N GLN A 5 -25.19 18.85 36.39
CA GLN A 5 -25.08 17.40 36.43
C GLN A 5 -25.76 16.74 35.23
N SER A 6 -26.89 17.29 34.77
CA SER A 6 -27.54 16.83 33.53
C SER A 6 -26.65 17.05 32.30
N LYS A 7 -26.05 18.24 32.15
CA LYS A 7 -25.07 18.51 31.06
C LYS A 7 -23.89 17.54 31.07
N LYS A 8 -23.42 17.16 32.26
CA LYS A 8 -22.33 16.18 32.40
C LYS A 8 -22.76 14.79 31.92
N LEU A 9 -23.98 14.35 32.26
CA LEU A 9 -24.52 13.06 31.83
C LEU A 9 -24.66 12.97 30.30
N VAL A 10 -25.20 14.01 29.67
CA VAL A 10 -25.33 14.07 28.21
C VAL A 10 -23.95 14.02 27.56
N LYS A 11 -22.99 14.81 28.06
CA LYS A 11 -21.62 14.81 27.53
C LYS A 11 -20.90 13.46 27.71
N ASP A 12 -21.09 12.80 28.85
CA ASP A 12 -20.52 11.47 29.10
C ASP A 12 -21.13 10.42 28.16
N PHE A 13 -22.44 10.48 27.92
CA PHE A 13 -23.14 9.63 26.95
C PHE A 13 -22.66 9.86 25.51
N LEU A 14 -22.60 11.12 25.06
CA LEU A 14 -22.14 11.46 23.71
C LEU A 14 -20.69 11.03 23.47
N ARG A 15 -19.82 11.14 24.47
CA ARG A 15 -18.44 10.63 24.40
C ARG A 15 -18.41 9.12 24.25
N GLU A 16 -19.26 8.39 24.97
CA GLU A 16 -19.34 6.94 24.86
C GLU A 16 -19.91 6.50 23.49
N VAL A 17 -20.85 7.28 22.93
CA VAL A 17 -21.32 7.10 21.54
C VAL A 17 -20.20 7.36 20.55
N GLU A 18 -19.50 8.50 20.67
CA GLU A 18 -18.36 8.87 19.83
C GLU A 18 -17.31 7.77 19.79
N GLU A 19 -16.94 7.19 20.93
CA GLU A 19 -15.98 6.08 20.99
C GLU A 19 -16.44 4.84 20.22
N LYS A 20 -17.75 4.58 20.16
CA LYS A 20 -18.34 3.40 19.49
C LYS A 20 -18.68 3.61 18.02
N LEU A 21 -18.80 4.87 17.57
CA LEU A 21 -19.08 5.22 16.18
C LEU A 21 -17.99 4.65 15.23
N PRO A 22 -18.37 4.37 13.97
CA PRO A 22 -17.45 3.78 13.02
C PRO A 22 -16.28 4.71 12.67
N GLY A 23 -15.13 4.11 12.35
CA GLY A 23 -13.90 4.83 11.99
C GLY A 23 -14.09 5.90 10.89
N TRP A 24 -14.84 5.56 9.83
CA TRP A 24 -15.08 6.48 8.70
C TRP A 24 -15.80 7.78 9.12
N LEU A 25 -16.69 7.73 10.12
CA LEU A 25 -17.41 8.92 10.59
C LEU A 25 -16.50 9.78 11.48
N LYS A 26 -15.63 9.15 12.26
CA LYS A 26 -14.65 9.84 13.10
C LYS A 26 -13.64 10.64 12.29
N GLU A 27 -13.35 10.19 11.07
CA GLU A 27 -12.44 10.86 10.14
C GLU A 27 -13.07 12.10 9.49
N LYS A 28 -14.41 12.23 9.53
CA LYS A 28 -15.17 13.37 9.01
C LYS A 28 -15.65 14.24 10.16
N GLU A 29 -14.75 15.10 10.67
CA GLU A 29 -15.04 15.93 11.86
C GLU A 29 -16.34 16.72 11.78
N ASP A 30 -16.69 17.26 10.60
CA ASP A 30 -17.90 18.06 10.43
C ASP A 30 -19.17 17.19 10.52
N GLU A 31 -19.19 16.04 9.84
CA GLU A 31 -20.30 15.08 9.93
C GLU A 31 -20.42 14.47 11.33
N LEU A 32 -19.30 14.20 11.99
CA LEU A 32 -19.28 13.72 13.37
C LEU A 32 -19.90 14.75 14.32
N LYS A 33 -19.51 16.03 14.21
CA LYS A 33 -20.07 17.12 15.02
C LYS A 33 -21.56 17.29 14.78
N GLU A 34 -22.00 17.23 13.52
CA GLU A 34 -23.42 17.30 13.17
C GLU A 34 -24.22 16.15 13.81
N VAL A 35 -23.74 14.91 13.68
CA VAL A 35 -24.38 13.74 14.28
C VAL A 35 -24.41 13.82 15.81
N LEU A 36 -23.32 14.25 16.45
CA LEU A 36 -23.27 14.40 17.91
C LEU A 36 -24.19 15.53 18.39
N ASN A 37 -24.29 16.63 17.64
CA ASN A 37 -25.22 17.73 17.96
C ASN A 37 -26.68 17.30 17.79
N GLU A 38 -27.02 16.58 16.72
CA GLU A 38 -28.38 16.05 16.51
C GLU A 38 -28.77 15.07 17.62
N LEU A 39 -27.83 14.20 18.04
CA LEU A 39 -28.03 13.32 19.18
C LEU A 39 -28.19 14.10 20.49
N GLU A 40 -27.42 15.16 20.71
CA GLU A 40 -27.55 16.04 21.87
C GLU A 40 -28.94 16.69 21.92
N GLU A 41 -29.38 17.27 20.81
CA GLU A 41 -30.69 17.90 20.64
C GLU A 41 -31.82 16.90 20.91
N HIS A 42 -31.77 15.71 20.30
CA HIS A 42 -32.74 14.65 20.54
C HIS A 42 -32.78 14.18 22.01
N VAL A 43 -31.66 14.18 22.73
CA VAL A 43 -31.67 13.84 24.17
C VAL A 43 -32.42 14.91 24.95
N TYR A 44 -32.19 16.19 24.66
CA TYR A 44 -32.86 17.29 25.37
C TYR A 44 -34.34 17.38 25.02
N ASP A 45 -34.72 17.28 23.75
CA ASP A 45 -36.11 17.29 23.31
C ASP A 45 -36.91 16.19 24.03
N LYS A 46 -36.34 14.98 24.10
CA LYS A 46 -36.97 13.84 24.75
C LYS A 46 -37.01 13.98 26.28
N ALA A 47 -35.99 14.60 26.87
CA ALA A 47 -36.00 14.90 28.30
C ALA A 47 -37.07 15.95 28.64
N ASP A 48 -37.28 16.95 27.77
CA ASP A 48 -38.29 18.00 27.94
C ASP A 48 -39.72 17.47 27.72
N GLU A 49 -39.94 16.58 26.74
CA GLU A 49 -41.18 15.82 26.60
C GLU A 49 -41.51 15.03 27.87
N LEU A 50 -40.55 14.25 28.39
CA LEU A 50 -40.75 13.44 29.61
C LEU A 50 -41.03 14.30 30.85
N ASN A 51 -40.41 15.47 30.94
CA ASN A 51 -40.63 16.42 32.03
C ASN A 51 -42.01 17.10 31.94
N SER A 52 -42.49 17.37 30.71
CA SER A 52 -43.82 17.92 30.44
C SER A 52 -44.93 16.92 30.75
N GLU A 53 -44.72 15.64 30.43
CA GLU A 53 -45.66 14.55 30.74
C GLU A 53 -45.66 14.18 32.23
N ASN A 54 -44.53 14.36 32.92
CA ASN A 54 -44.38 14.01 34.33
C ASN A 54 -43.74 15.16 35.12
N PRO A 55 -44.53 16.18 35.53
CA PRO A 55 -44.03 17.39 36.21
C PRO A 55 -43.33 17.16 37.56
N GLY A 56 -43.28 15.91 38.05
CA GLY A 56 -42.61 15.51 39.28
C GLY A 56 -41.20 14.94 39.08
N LEU A 57 -40.75 14.74 37.84
CA LEU A 57 -39.39 14.29 37.54
C LEU A 57 -38.39 15.44 37.74
N THR A 58 -37.26 15.14 38.36
CA THR A 58 -36.14 16.09 38.38
C THR A 58 -35.47 16.13 37.00
N THR A 59 -34.88 17.27 36.62
CA THR A 59 -34.16 17.44 35.34
C THR A 59 -33.12 16.34 35.07
N ILE A 60 -32.46 15.83 36.11
CA ILE A 60 -31.49 14.74 36.00
C ILE A 60 -32.17 13.41 35.63
N GLN A 61 -33.31 13.12 36.26
CA GLN A 61 -34.05 11.88 36.02
C GLN A 61 -34.67 11.87 34.62
N SER A 62 -35.17 13.00 34.13
CA SER A 62 -35.69 13.12 32.77
C SER A 62 -34.60 12.88 31.73
N VAL A 63 -33.41 13.44 31.92
CA VAL A 63 -32.25 13.20 31.03
C VAL A 63 -31.77 11.76 31.08
N GLN A 64 -31.70 11.14 32.27
CA GLN A 64 -31.28 9.75 32.40
C GLN A 64 -32.28 8.78 31.76
N LEU A 65 -33.59 9.08 31.85
CA LEU A 65 -34.64 8.32 31.21
C LEU A 65 -34.61 8.52 29.68
N ALA A 66 -34.38 9.74 29.21
CA ALA A 66 -34.19 10.06 27.79
C ALA A 66 -33.02 9.29 27.18
N ILE A 67 -31.85 9.28 27.84
CA ILE A 67 -30.68 8.47 27.44
C ILE A 67 -31.04 6.98 27.37
N THR A 68 -31.78 6.48 28.35
CA THR A 68 -32.21 5.06 28.36
C THR A 68 -33.15 4.74 27.20
N GLN A 69 -34.03 5.67 26.83
CA GLN A 69 -34.97 5.52 25.71
C GLN A 69 -34.33 5.72 24.33
N MET A 70 -33.26 6.50 24.23
CA MET A 70 -32.44 6.67 23.02
C MET A 70 -31.73 5.37 22.63
N GLY A 71 -31.51 4.48 23.60
CA GLY A 71 -30.83 3.20 23.42
C GLY A 71 -29.36 3.27 23.84
N THR A 72 -28.73 2.11 23.90
CA THR A 72 -27.31 2.01 24.30
C THR A 72 -26.40 2.62 23.23
N PRO A 73 -25.23 3.19 23.60
CA PRO A 73 -24.26 3.70 22.63
C PRO A 73 -23.91 2.70 21.52
N ASN A 74 -23.88 1.40 21.85
CA ASN A 74 -23.66 0.33 20.88
C ASN A 74 -24.81 0.18 19.86
N GLN A 75 -26.07 0.40 20.27
CA GLN A 75 -27.21 0.33 19.36
C GLN A 75 -27.20 1.50 18.37
N ILE A 76 -26.90 2.70 18.86
CA ILE A 76 -26.77 3.91 18.03
C ILE A 76 -25.65 3.71 17.01
N ALA A 77 -24.46 3.32 17.47
CA ALA A 77 -23.32 3.07 16.58
C ALA A 77 -23.59 1.95 15.55
N ARG A 78 -24.41 0.94 15.90
CA ARG A 78 -24.74 -0.17 15.00
C ARG A 78 -25.53 0.28 13.79
N GLU A 79 -26.38 1.30 13.90
CA GLU A 79 -27.11 1.86 12.74
C GLU A 79 -26.15 2.51 11.74
N TYR A 80 -25.12 3.22 12.21
CA TYR A 80 -24.09 3.79 11.34
C TYR A 80 -23.18 2.73 10.68
N LYS A 81 -22.95 1.59 11.36
CA LYS A 81 -22.19 0.45 10.81
C LYS A 81 -22.98 -0.36 9.78
N ARG A 82 -24.29 -0.17 9.69
CA ARG A 82 -25.21 -0.98 8.87
C ARG A 82 -25.44 -0.48 7.45
N ARG A 83 -24.72 0.56 7.01
CA ARG A 83 -24.97 1.22 5.73
C ARG A 83 -24.80 0.28 4.52
N GLY A 84 -23.81 -0.62 4.54
CA GLY A 84 -23.53 -1.52 3.41
C GLY A 84 -24.46 -2.73 3.29
N THR A 85 -24.79 -3.13 2.05
CA THR A 85 -25.52 -4.38 1.76
C THR A 85 -24.60 -5.60 1.93
N PRO A 86 -24.91 -6.54 2.83
CA PRO A 86 -24.03 -7.66 3.13
C PRO A 86 -24.07 -8.72 2.01
N LYS A 87 -22.90 -9.09 1.47
CA LYS A 87 -22.73 -10.22 0.53
C LYS A 87 -21.56 -11.10 0.97
N VAL A 88 -21.89 -12.18 1.69
CA VAL A 88 -20.88 -13.17 2.14
C VAL A 88 -19.76 -12.50 2.96
N TYR A 89 -20.15 -11.86 4.07
CA TYR A 89 -19.26 -11.16 5.04
C TYR A 89 -18.51 -9.91 4.53
N ILE A 90 -18.53 -9.63 3.22
CA ILE A 90 -18.01 -8.41 2.60
C ILE A 90 -19.19 -7.65 1.95
N SER A 91 -19.22 -6.32 1.99
CA SER A 91 -20.30 -5.56 1.37
C SER A 91 -20.26 -5.69 -0.16
N GLU A 92 -21.41 -5.60 -0.83
CA GLU A 92 -21.46 -5.65 -2.30
C GLU A 92 -20.59 -4.59 -2.96
N GLU A 93 -20.45 -3.44 -2.30
CA GLU A 93 -19.70 -2.28 -2.79
C GLU A 93 -18.18 -2.49 -2.68
N LEU A 94 -17.71 -3.19 -1.66
CA LEU A 94 -16.29 -3.54 -1.50
C LEU A 94 -15.90 -4.78 -2.31
N TRP A 95 -16.85 -5.60 -2.75
CA TRP A 95 -16.60 -6.88 -3.42
C TRP A 95 -15.77 -6.78 -4.72
N PRO A 96 -16.03 -5.84 -5.65
CA PRO A 96 -15.20 -5.68 -6.86
C PRO A 96 -13.75 -5.28 -6.53
N THR A 97 -13.57 -4.43 -5.52
CA THR A 97 -12.26 -3.99 -5.04
C THR A 97 -11.51 -5.14 -4.39
N TYR A 98 -12.18 -5.92 -3.53
CA TYR A 98 -11.65 -7.15 -2.94
C TYR A 98 -11.11 -8.09 -4.03
N LEU A 99 -11.94 -8.41 -5.04
CA LEU A 99 -11.54 -9.31 -6.12
C LEU A 99 -10.36 -8.76 -6.92
N THR A 100 -10.32 -7.45 -7.15
CA THR A 100 -9.23 -6.79 -7.88
C THR A 100 -7.92 -6.91 -7.11
N VAL A 101 -7.92 -6.54 -5.82
CA VAL A 101 -6.75 -6.63 -4.94
C VAL A 101 -6.29 -8.08 -4.79
N PHE A 102 -7.22 -9.01 -4.56
CA PHE A 102 -6.92 -10.44 -4.47
C PHE A 102 -6.29 -10.98 -5.75
N LYS A 103 -6.86 -10.66 -6.92
CA LYS A 103 -6.34 -11.09 -8.23
C LYS A 103 -4.90 -10.63 -8.42
N TYR A 104 -4.58 -9.36 -8.15
CA TYR A 104 -3.22 -8.86 -8.30
C TYR A 104 -2.24 -9.55 -7.35
N LEU A 105 -2.62 -9.73 -6.08
CA LEU A 105 -1.76 -10.38 -5.09
C LEU A 105 -1.53 -11.87 -5.41
N VAL A 106 -2.53 -12.56 -5.94
CA VAL A 106 -2.38 -13.93 -6.46
C VAL A 106 -1.42 -13.97 -7.65
N VAL A 107 -1.56 -13.05 -8.61
CA VAL A 107 -0.64 -12.96 -9.75
C VAL A 107 0.79 -12.72 -9.28
N ILE A 108 1.01 -11.86 -8.28
CA ILE A 108 2.33 -11.60 -7.70
C ILE A 108 2.92 -12.89 -7.09
N VAL A 109 2.16 -13.59 -6.24
CA VAL A 109 2.64 -14.84 -5.61
C VAL A 109 2.96 -15.92 -6.63
N ILE A 110 2.08 -16.11 -7.62
CA ILE A 110 2.31 -17.09 -8.69
C ILE A 110 3.57 -16.72 -9.47
N SER A 111 3.73 -15.45 -9.83
CA SER A 111 4.89 -14.98 -10.59
C SER A 111 6.20 -15.20 -9.84
N ILE A 112 6.25 -14.85 -8.55
CA ILE A 112 7.41 -15.09 -7.69
C ILE A 112 7.69 -16.59 -7.57
N SER A 113 6.66 -17.41 -7.38
CA SER A 113 6.81 -18.85 -7.17
C SER A 113 7.28 -19.58 -8.43
N ILE A 114 6.73 -19.24 -9.61
CA ILE A 114 7.19 -19.75 -10.91
C ILE A 114 8.66 -19.43 -11.09
N LEU A 115 9.05 -18.20 -10.77
CA LEU A 115 10.43 -17.79 -10.89
C LEU A 115 11.34 -18.62 -9.98
N VAL A 116 11.01 -18.70 -8.68
CA VAL A 116 11.76 -19.51 -7.71
C VAL A 116 11.87 -20.97 -8.17
N ALA A 117 10.78 -21.54 -8.72
CA ALA A 117 10.77 -22.90 -9.26
C ALA A 117 11.71 -23.06 -10.46
N ILE A 118 11.67 -22.14 -11.42
CA ILE A 118 12.56 -22.15 -12.61
C ILE A 118 14.01 -22.09 -12.17
N ILE A 119 14.35 -21.20 -11.22
CA ILE A 119 15.74 -21.02 -10.86
C ILE A 119 16.25 -22.15 -9.97
N GLY A 120 15.39 -22.68 -9.08
CA GLY A 120 15.66 -23.93 -8.37
C GLY A 120 15.95 -25.07 -9.34
N GLY A 121 15.12 -25.21 -10.38
CA GLY A 121 15.32 -26.16 -11.47
C GLY A 121 16.65 -26.01 -12.18
N ILE A 122 16.96 -24.81 -12.67
CA ILE A 122 18.22 -24.50 -13.37
C ILE A 122 19.43 -24.81 -12.46
N THR A 123 19.35 -24.43 -11.18
CA THR A 123 20.39 -24.72 -10.20
C THR A 123 20.63 -26.21 -10.08
N THR A 124 19.56 -26.96 -9.78
CA THR A 124 19.65 -28.39 -9.56
C THR A 124 20.10 -29.13 -10.82
N PHE A 125 19.71 -28.65 -12.00
CA PHE A 125 20.21 -29.15 -13.29
C PHE A 125 21.72 -28.97 -13.42
N ILE A 126 22.24 -27.76 -13.16
CA ILE A 126 23.67 -27.46 -13.26
C ILE A 126 24.49 -28.26 -12.24
N THR A 127 23.94 -28.52 -11.05
CA THR A 127 24.63 -29.32 -10.02
C THR A 127 24.45 -30.83 -10.20
N GLY A 128 23.87 -31.29 -11.32
CA GLY A 128 23.69 -32.71 -11.64
C GLY A 128 22.63 -33.43 -10.79
N GLY A 129 21.74 -32.68 -10.14
CA GLY A 129 20.63 -33.22 -9.34
C GLY A 129 19.33 -33.38 -10.13
N ASP A 130 18.27 -33.81 -9.44
CA ASP A 130 16.92 -33.92 -10.00
C ASP A 130 16.25 -32.54 -10.17
N TRP A 131 16.52 -31.92 -11.32
CA TRP A 131 15.97 -30.61 -11.67
C TRP A 131 14.45 -30.62 -11.83
N ALA A 132 13.88 -31.73 -12.29
CA ALA A 132 12.44 -31.86 -12.45
C ALA A 132 11.76 -31.87 -11.08
N GLY A 133 12.30 -32.62 -10.12
CA GLY A 133 11.87 -32.60 -8.72
C GLY A 133 12.01 -31.22 -8.07
N ALA A 134 13.09 -30.48 -8.35
CA ALA A 134 13.27 -29.12 -7.84
C ALA A 134 12.23 -28.13 -8.37
N VAL A 135 11.91 -28.19 -9.67
CA VAL A 135 10.85 -27.36 -10.28
C VAL A 135 9.49 -27.72 -9.68
N LEU A 136 9.16 -29.01 -9.59
CA LEU A 136 7.89 -29.48 -9.03
C LEU A 136 7.72 -29.07 -7.56
N ASN A 137 8.79 -29.15 -6.77
CA ASN A 137 8.78 -28.66 -5.39
C ASN A 137 8.63 -27.14 -5.31
N GLY A 138 9.18 -26.38 -6.24
CA GLY A 138 8.97 -24.92 -6.30
C GLY A 138 7.50 -24.53 -6.45
N PHE A 139 6.71 -25.32 -7.18
CA PHE A 139 5.25 -25.11 -7.30
C PHE A 139 4.48 -25.38 -6.01
N SER A 140 5.03 -26.17 -5.08
CA SER A 140 4.37 -26.48 -3.80
C SER A 140 4.17 -25.24 -2.91
N ILE A 141 4.93 -24.16 -3.15
CA ILE A 141 4.86 -22.90 -2.40
C ILE A 141 3.67 -22.04 -2.82
N ILE A 142 3.13 -22.25 -4.04
CA ILE A 142 2.04 -21.43 -4.58
C ILE A 142 0.78 -21.55 -3.72
N MET A 143 0.33 -22.78 -3.45
CA MET A 143 -0.94 -22.97 -2.73
C MET A 143 -0.93 -22.39 -1.32
N PRO A 144 0.08 -22.66 -0.47
CA PRO A 144 0.19 -22.00 0.84
C PRO A 144 0.24 -20.48 0.73
N GLY A 145 0.96 -19.92 -0.26
CA GLY A 145 1.05 -18.48 -0.48
C GLY A 145 -0.30 -17.86 -0.85
N VAL A 146 -1.02 -18.47 -1.80
CA VAL A 146 -2.36 -18.02 -2.22
C VAL A 146 -3.37 -18.11 -1.08
N VAL A 147 -3.35 -19.21 -0.31
CA VAL A 147 -4.23 -19.39 0.86
C VAL A 147 -3.93 -18.36 1.94
N GLY A 148 -2.65 -18.10 2.24
CA GLY A 148 -2.25 -17.10 3.22
C GLY A 148 -2.76 -15.70 2.86
N ILE A 149 -2.57 -15.31 1.60
CA ILE A 149 -3.08 -14.04 1.08
C ILE A 149 -4.60 -13.98 1.11
N PHE A 150 -5.28 -15.05 0.70
CA PHE A 150 -6.73 -15.15 0.75
C PHE A 150 -7.26 -14.88 2.17
N VAL A 151 -6.68 -15.52 3.18
CA VAL A 151 -7.08 -15.34 4.59
C VAL A 151 -6.89 -13.90 5.04
N VAL A 152 -5.70 -13.33 4.83
CA VAL A 152 -5.38 -11.97 5.28
C VAL A 152 -6.29 -10.94 4.63
N ILE A 153 -6.43 -10.96 3.31
CA ILE A 153 -7.28 -10.00 2.59
C ILE A 153 -8.74 -10.16 2.99
N THR A 154 -9.23 -11.41 3.11
CA THR A 154 -10.61 -11.66 3.50
C THR A 154 -10.88 -11.12 4.90
N LEU A 155 -9.95 -11.28 5.85
CA LEU A 155 -10.08 -10.69 7.19
C LEU A 155 -10.12 -9.16 7.16
N VAL A 156 -9.22 -8.51 6.41
CA VAL A 156 -9.18 -7.05 6.26
C VAL A 156 -10.49 -6.52 5.66
N PHE A 157 -10.94 -7.11 4.55
CA PHE A 157 -12.18 -6.66 3.89
C PHE A 157 -13.44 -6.98 4.70
N THR A 158 -13.43 -8.07 5.47
CA THR A 158 -14.51 -8.38 6.41
C THR A 158 -14.56 -7.34 7.53
N TYR A 159 -13.40 -6.95 8.08
CA TYR A 159 -13.32 -5.88 9.08
C TYR A 159 -13.84 -4.56 8.54
N LEU A 160 -13.38 -4.14 7.36
CA LEU A 160 -13.84 -2.91 6.70
C LEU A 160 -15.35 -2.94 6.43
N SER A 161 -15.88 -4.09 5.99
CA SER A 161 -17.31 -4.27 5.78
C SER A 161 -18.12 -4.25 7.08
N MET A 162 -17.60 -4.79 8.18
CA MET A 162 -18.27 -4.74 9.49
C MET A 162 -18.29 -3.34 10.08
N GLU A 163 -17.30 -2.52 9.74
CA GLU A 163 -17.22 -1.12 10.14
C GLU A 163 -18.05 -0.20 9.23
N GLY A 164 -18.55 -0.73 8.11
CA GLY A 164 -19.43 -0.03 7.17
C GLY A 164 -18.71 0.92 6.22
N TYR A 165 -17.41 0.70 5.96
CA TYR A 165 -16.66 1.51 4.99
C TYR A 165 -17.17 1.27 3.56
N TYR A 166 -17.33 2.36 2.81
CA TYR A 166 -17.43 2.32 1.36
C TYR A 166 -16.09 2.59 0.68
N LEU A 167 -16.03 2.30 -0.63
CA LEU A 167 -14.84 2.58 -1.43
C LEU A 167 -14.51 4.08 -1.45
N GLU A 168 -15.53 4.92 -1.43
CA GLU A 168 -15.43 6.37 -1.41
C GLU A 168 -14.82 6.86 -0.09
N ASP A 169 -15.24 6.30 1.05
CA ASP A 169 -14.68 6.64 2.37
C ASP A 169 -13.22 6.20 2.48
N LEU A 170 -12.88 5.01 1.95
CA LEU A 170 -11.50 4.56 1.84
C LEU A 170 -10.68 5.56 1.02
N LYS A 171 -11.16 5.99 -0.15
CA LYS A 171 -10.47 6.98 -0.98
C LYS A 171 -10.32 8.31 -0.24
N GLU A 172 -11.35 8.76 0.45
CA GLU A 172 -11.37 10.03 1.17
C GLU A 172 -10.37 10.07 2.34
N MET A 173 -10.20 8.95 3.08
CA MET A 173 -9.14 8.80 4.09
C MET A 173 -7.74 9.09 3.56
N PHE A 174 -7.47 8.66 2.33
CA PHE A 174 -6.15 8.83 1.72
C PHE A 174 -6.01 10.15 0.95
N ARG A 175 -7.04 11.01 0.91
CA ARG A 175 -7.00 12.32 0.21
C ARG A 175 -6.40 13.37 1.13
N SER A 176 -5.46 14.15 0.60
CA SER A 176 -4.98 15.34 1.30
C SER A 176 -6.02 16.47 1.30
N GLU A 177 -5.86 17.43 2.21
CA GLU A 177 -6.69 18.64 2.26
C GLU A 177 -6.66 19.46 0.96
N GLU A 178 -5.52 19.46 0.26
CA GLU A 178 -5.40 20.10 -1.06
C GLU A 178 -6.26 19.38 -2.12
N GLU A 179 -6.32 18.04 -2.08
CA GLU A 179 -7.16 17.26 -2.99
C GLU A 179 -8.64 17.42 -2.73
N LYS A 180 -9.04 17.48 -1.46
CA LYS A 180 -10.45 17.73 -1.09
C LYS A 180 -10.94 19.06 -1.66
N LYS A 181 -10.11 20.11 -1.60
CA LYS A 181 -10.42 21.43 -2.20
C LYS A 181 -10.51 21.37 -3.72
N ALA A 182 -9.50 20.79 -4.37
CA ALA A 182 -9.48 20.68 -5.84
C ALA A 182 -10.66 19.84 -6.38
N TYR A 183 -11.04 18.77 -5.69
CA TYR A 183 -12.19 17.95 -6.08
C TYR A 183 -13.51 18.71 -5.94
N LYS A 184 -13.70 19.49 -4.87
CA LYS A 184 -14.86 20.38 -4.70
C LYS A 184 -14.91 21.44 -5.80
N GLU A 185 -13.79 22.09 -6.11
CA GLU A 185 -13.70 23.06 -7.21
C GLU A 185 -14.00 22.43 -8.58
N LEU A 186 -13.61 21.17 -8.79
CA LEU A 186 -13.91 20.42 -10.02
C LEU A 186 -15.40 20.08 -10.11
N GLN A 187 -16.02 19.59 -9.02
CA GLN A 187 -17.47 19.33 -8.99
C GLN A 187 -18.27 20.60 -9.30
N VAL A 188 -17.88 21.71 -8.68
CA VAL A 188 -18.46 23.04 -8.92
C VAL A 188 -18.27 23.49 -10.38
N GLN A 189 -17.13 23.19 -11.02
CA GLN A 189 -16.91 23.47 -12.45
C GLN A 189 -17.77 22.58 -13.36
N ILE A 190 -17.94 21.30 -13.02
CA ILE A 190 -18.78 20.35 -13.77
C ILE A 190 -20.26 20.76 -13.68
N GLU A 191 -20.73 21.14 -12.49
CA GLU A 191 -22.09 21.67 -12.28
C GLU A 191 -22.33 22.97 -13.05
N MET A 192 -21.30 23.80 -13.20
CA MET A 192 -21.36 25.02 -14.02
C MET A 192 -21.23 24.77 -15.53
N GLY A 193 -21.13 23.51 -15.98
CA GLY A 193 -21.03 23.16 -17.40
C GLY A 193 -19.75 23.66 -18.09
N LEU A 194 -18.72 24.01 -17.31
CA LEU A 194 -17.44 24.46 -17.86
C LEU A 194 -16.65 23.24 -18.38
N PRO A 195 -16.06 23.31 -19.58
CA PRO A 195 -15.24 22.21 -20.08
C PRO A 195 -14.04 22.02 -19.14
N PRO A 196 -13.74 20.78 -18.71
CA PRO A 196 -12.58 20.51 -17.88
C PRO A 196 -11.33 21.00 -18.63
N LYS A 197 -10.50 21.81 -17.95
CA LYS A 197 -9.29 22.44 -18.53
C LYS A 197 -8.43 21.42 -19.29
N PRO A 198 -7.80 21.82 -20.40
CA PRO A 198 -7.20 20.90 -21.38
C PRO A 198 -6.08 20.01 -20.80
N LYS A 199 -5.93 18.85 -21.45
CA LYS A 199 -4.99 17.76 -21.18
C LYS A 199 -3.52 18.19 -21.31
N GLU A 200 -2.73 17.82 -20.31
CA GLU A 200 -1.34 17.33 -20.40
C GLU A 200 -0.87 17.00 -18.97
N PRO A 201 0.09 16.08 -18.75
CA PRO A 201 0.86 15.27 -19.70
C PRO A 201 0.81 13.74 -19.44
N GLU A 202 1.28 12.93 -20.41
CA GLU A 202 1.61 11.49 -20.30
C GLU A 202 2.79 11.21 -19.34
N LEU A 203 2.91 11.91 -18.20
CA LEU A 203 4.05 11.76 -17.28
C LEU A 203 3.90 10.61 -16.27
N ILE A 204 2.73 9.98 -16.22
CA ILE A 204 2.43 8.91 -15.27
C ILE A 204 2.53 7.56 -15.98
N LYS A 205 3.44 6.71 -15.51
CA LYS A 205 3.45 5.29 -15.89
C LYS A 205 2.07 4.71 -15.61
N SER A 206 1.51 3.98 -16.57
CA SER A 206 0.18 3.38 -16.38
C SER A 206 0.18 2.45 -15.15
N PRO A 207 -0.95 2.32 -14.42
CA PRO A 207 -1.04 1.39 -13.29
C PRO A 207 -0.56 -0.02 -13.65
N SER A 208 -0.87 -0.48 -14.86
CA SER A 208 -0.40 -1.76 -15.41
C SER A 208 1.12 -1.83 -15.60
N GLU A 209 1.77 -0.76 -16.07
CA GLU A 209 3.23 -0.71 -16.20
C GLU A 209 3.92 -0.70 -14.85
N LEU A 210 3.38 0.05 -13.88
CA LEU A 210 3.88 0.08 -12.50
C LEU A 210 3.76 -1.29 -11.84
N THR A 211 2.60 -1.93 -11.97
CA THR A 211 2.38 -3.26 -11.42
C THR A 211 3.29 -4.30 -12.08
N ALA A 212 3.41 -4.29 -13.41
CA ALA A 212 4.28 -5.22 -14.13
C ALA A 212 5.76 -5.01 -13.78
N GLY A 213 6.20 -3.74 -13.74
CA GLY A 213 7.57 -3.37 -13.35
C GLY A 213 7.90 -3.82 -11.93
N GLY A 214 7.00 -3.58 -10.97
CA GLY A 214 7.20 -3.99 -9.58
C GLY A 214 7.25 -5.51 -9.41
N ILE A 215 6.46 -6.29 -10.15
CA ILE A 215 6.55 -7.77 -10.16
C ILE A 215 7.94 -8.22 -10.65
N VAL A 216 8.42 -7.65 -11.77
CA VAL A 216 9.73 -7.99 -12.33
C VAL A 216 10.86 -7.63 -11.35
N GLN A 217 10.78 -6.47 -10.71
CA GLN A 217 11.75 -6.06 -9.69
C GLN A 217 11.75 -7.01 -8.48
N LEU A 218 10.58 -7.37 -7.94
CA LEU A 218 10.49 -8.35 -6.85
C LEU A 218 11.19 -9.66 -7.22
N ILE A 219 10.90 -10.16 -8.42
CA ILE A 219 11.51 -11.35 -9.02
C ILE A 219 13.05 -11.25 -9.03
N ILE A 220 13.59 -10.16 -9.56
CA ILE A 220 15.04 -9.93 -9.67
C ILE A 220 15.68 -9.78 -8.28
N GLY A 221 15.01 -9.08 -7.38
CA GLY A 221 15.49 -8.86 -6.02
C GLY A 221 15.53 -10.15 -5.20
N PHE A 222 14.50 -11.00 -5.29
CA PHE A 222 14.52 -12.33 -4.67
C PHE A 222 15.63 -13.22 -5.23
N LEU A 223 15.86 -13.17 -6.54
CA LEU A 223 16.98 -13.82 -7.21
C LEU A 223 18.33 -13.43 -6.60
N PHE A 224 18.53 -12.13 -6.37
CA PHE A 224 19.76 -11.58 -5.81
C PHE A 224 19.95 -11.95 -4.34
N ILE A 225 18.88 -12.12 -3.57
CA ILE A 225 18.94 -12.51 -2.16
C ILE A 225 19.17 -14.01 -2.00
N ILE A 226 18.35 -14.83 -2.66
CA ILE A 226 18.37 -16.29 -2.54
C ILE A 226 19.65 -16.84 -3.18
N GLN A 227 20.14 -16.19 -4.24
CA GLN A 227 21.30 -16.62 -5.03
C GLN A 227 21.24 -18.12 -5.32
N PRO A 228 20.14 -18.61 -5.90
CA PRO A 228 19.79 -20.03 -5.90
C PRO A 228 20.88 -20.95 -6.47
N ILE A 229 21.78 -20.45 -7.32
CA ILE A 229 22.82 -21.24 -7.96
C ILE A 229 23.99 -21.55 -7.01
N GLY A 230 23.78 -22.46 -6.06
CA GLY A 230 24.73 -22.82 -4.98
C GLY A 230 26.16 -23.12 -5.43
N GLY A 231 26.34 -23.80 -6.58
CA GLY A 231 27.66 -24.11 -7.13
C GLY A 231 28.45 -22.88 -7.60
N PHE A 232 27.78 -21.77 -7.95
CA PHE A 232 28.44 -20.51 -8.31
C PHE A 232 28.77 -19.67 -7.08
N ILE A 233 27.93 -19.74 -6.03
CA ILE A 233 28.14 -18.97 -4.79
C ILE A 233 29.51 -19.30 -4.19
N THR A 234 29.92 -20.57 -4.19
CA THR A 234 31.21 -20.98 -3.63
C THR A 234 32.41 -20.46 -4.42
N LEU A 235 32.22 -20.02 -5.66
CA LEU A 235 33.27 -19.48 -6.52
C LEU A 235 33.40 -17.95 -6.42
N PHE A 236 32.42 -17.28 -5.79
CA PHE A 236 32.39 -15.83 -5.67
C PHE A 236 32.96 -15.36 -4.33
N GLN A 237 33.52 -14.15 -4.34
CA GLN A 237 34.02 -13.54 -3.10
C GLN A 237 32.86 -13.26 -2.14
N PRO A 238 33.02 -13.52 -0.82
CA PRO A 238 31.96 -13.27 0.16
C PRO A 238 31.41 -11.84 0.15
N LEU A 239 32.29 -10.86 -0.07
CA LEU A 239 31.90 -9.45 -0.15
C LEU A 239 31.01 -9.16 -1.37
N PHE A 240 31.32 -9.74 -2.54
CA PHE A 240 30.47 -9.62 -3.73
C PHE A 240 29.07 -10.18 -3.46
N LEU A 241 28.99 -11.38 -2.86
CA LEU A 241 27.73 -12.03 -2.55
C LEU A 241 26.88 -11.19 -1.58
N LEU A 242 27.51 -10.60 -0.56
CA LEU A 242 26.84 -9.72 0.40
C LEU A 242 26.28 -8.48 -0.29
N LEU A 243 27.06 -7.83 -1.16
CA LEU A 243 26.62 -6.64 -1.91
C LEU A 243 25.47 -6.96 -2.86
N VAL A 244 25.51 -8.12 -3.54
CA VAL A 244 24.39 -8.58 -4.39
C VAL A 244 23.13 -8.80 -3.54
N LYS A 245 23.24 -9.43 -2.35
CA LYS A 245 22.10 -9.60 -1.45
C LYS A 245 21.51 -8.26 -1.00
N LEU A 246 22.36 -7.32 -0.59
CA LEU A 246 21.93 -5.96 -0.23
C LEU A 246 21.26 -5.24 -1.42
N GLY A 247 21.81 -5.39 -2.62
CA GLY A 247 21.21 -4.86 -3.84
C GLY A 247 19.84 -5.48 -4.11
N GLY A 248 19.71 -6.78 -3.88
CA GLY A 248 18.44 -7.49 -3.95
C GLY A 248 17.38 -6.94 -3.00
N PHE A 249 17.74 -6.59 -1.77
CA PHE A 249 16.82 -5.93 -0.82
C PHE A 249 16.35 -4.55 -1.33
N VAL A 250 17.25 -3.75 -1.89
CA VAL A 250 16.90 -2.44 -2.45
C VAL A 250 15.93 -2.60 -3.64
N ILE A 251 16.21 -3.55 -4.54
CA ILE A 251 15.34 -3.84 -5.70
C ILE A 251 13.96 -4.35 -5.24
N ILE A 252 13.90 -5.19 -4.18
CA ILE A 252 12.61 -5.60 -3.61
C ILE A 252 11.85 -4.40 -3.07
N LEU A 253 12.51 -3.50 -2.34
CA LEU A 253 11.87 -2.31 -1.79
C LEU A 253 11.28 -1.44 -2.90
N GLU A 254 12.03 -1.19 -3.97
CA GLU A 254 11.52 -0.50 -5.17
C GLU A 254 10.33 -1.25 -5.78
N GLY A 255 10.42 -2.57 -5.91
CA GLY A 255 9.36 -3.39 -6.49
C GLY A 255 8.06 -3.35 -5.69
N ILE A 256 8.15 -3.31 -4.35
CA ILE A 256 7.01 -3.10 -3.46
C ILE A 256 6.44 -1.71 -3.69
N LEU A 257 7.26 -0.66 -3.74
CA LEU A 257 6.80 0.70 -3.93
C LEU A 257 6.11 0.89 -5.29
N ASP A 258 6.66 0.34 -6.37
CA ASP A 258 6.06 0.37 -7.71
C ASP A 258 4.75 -0.42 -7.76
N LEU A 259 4.67 -1.58 -7.07
CA LEU A 259 3.44 -2.37 -6.93
C LEU A 259 2.36 -1.61 -6.18
N LEU A 260 2.69 -1.07 -5.00
CA LEU A 260 1.77 -0.27 -4.21
C LEU A 260 1.35 0.96 -5.02
N ASN A 261 2.27 1.59 -5.74
CA ASN A 261 1.95 2.69 -6.62
C ASN A 261 0.97 2.26 -7.71
N GLY A 262 1.17 1.14 -8.40
CA GLY A 262 0.23 0.64 -9.40
C GLY A 262 -1.15 0.27 -8.83
N LEU A 263 -1.19 -0.34 -7.64
CA LEU A 263 -2.42 -0.74 -6.96
C LEU A 263 -3.21 0.45 -6.39
N PHE A 264 -2.51 1.52 -5.99
CA PHE A 264 -3.11 2.70 -5.39
C PHE A 264 -3.07 3.93 -6.30
N ALA A 265 -2.58 3.81 -7.54
CA ALA A 265 -2.44 4.90 -8.52
C ALA A 265 -3.78 5.56 -8.88
N PHE A 266 -4.90 4.93 -8.56
CA PHE A 266 -6.25 5.45 -8.79
C PHE A 266 -6.94 5.91 -7.51
N TRP A 267 -6.28 5.84 -6.36
CA TRP A 267 -6.89 6.21 -5.07
C TRP A 267 -6.78 7.71 -4.84
N THR A 268 -5.56 8.27 -4.76
CA THR A 268 -5.34 9.71 -4.50
C THR A 268 -4.04 10.24 -5.10
N TYR A 269 -4.01 11.54 -5.37
CA TYR A 269 -2.85 12.23 -5.96
C TYR A 269 -1.63 12.22 -5.03
N VAL A 270 -1.83 12.44 -3.73
CA VAL A 270 -0.79 12.48 -2.71
C VAL A 270 -0.19 11.11 -2.50
N THR A 271 -1.00 10.05 -2.51
CA THR A 271 -0.48 8.68 -2.46
C THR A 271 0.39 8.38 -3.68
N HIS A 272 -0.06 8.76 -4.88
CA HIS A 272 0.74 8.57 -6.10
C HIS A 272 2.05 9.36 -6.08
N LYS A 273 2.01 10.65 -5.71
CA LYS A 273 3.17 11.53 -5.56
C LYS A 273 4.14 11.02 -4.49
N GLY A 274 3.59 10.59 -3.35
CA GLY A 274 4.35 10.01 -2.24
C GLY A 274 5.09 8.75 -2.66
N PHE A 275 4.46 7.86 -3.43
CA PHE A 275 5.12 6.67 -3.96
C PHE A 275 6.21 6.99 -4.99
N ILE A 276 6.03 7.99 -5.87
CA ILE A 276 7.09 8.43 -6.79
C ILE A 276 8.31 8.93 -6.00
N ILE A 277 8.09 9.74 -4.96
CA ILE A 277 9.16 10.26 -4.09
C ILE A 277 9.84 9.12 -3.32
N ALA A 278 9.05 8.19 -2.76
CA ALA A 278 9.58 7.05 -2.03
C ALA A 278 10.42 6.13 -2.94
N SER A 279 9.95 5.87 -4.17
CA SER A 279 10.69 5.09 -5.18
C SER A 279 12.02 5.78 -5.54
N ALA A 280 12.02 7.11 -5.69
CA ALA A 280 13.25 7.87 -5.91
C ALA A 280 14.25 7.72 -4.75
N ILE A 281 13.79 7.84 -3.50
CA ILE A 281 14.64 7.64 -2.33
C ILE A 281 15.17 6.21 -2.26
N ALA A 282 14.32 5.22 -2.51
CA ALA A 282 14.71 3.81 -2.53
C ALA A 282 15.82 3.54 -3.55
N SER A 283 15.73 4.13 -4.74
CA SER A 283 16.76 3.99 -5.77
C SER A 283 18.12 4.53 -5.35
N LEU A 284 18.14 5.62 -4.60
CA LEU A 284 19.37 6.20 -4.06
C LEU A 284 20.04 5.29 -3.02
N LEU A 285 19.30 4.38 -2.36
CA LEU A 285 19.87 3.40 -1.43
C LEU A 285 20.80 2.39 -2.13
N SER A 286 20.71 2.25 -3.45
CA SER A 286 21.63 1.41 -4.23
C SER A 286 23.01 2.06 -4.42
N ILE A 287 23.14 3.39 -4.28
CA ILE A 287 24.38 4.12 -4.56
C ILE A 287 25.55 3.66 -3.67
N PRO A 288 25.41 3.52 -2.34
CA PRO A 288 26.51 3.01 -1.51
C PRO A 288 27.03 1.64 -1.97
N ILE A 289 26.14 0.77 -2.45
CA ILE A 289 26.50 -0.55 -2.98
C ILE A 289 27.37 -0.39 -4.23
N PHE A 290 26.96 0.46 -5.17
CA PHE A 290 27.75 0.75 -6.38
C PHE A 290 29.05 1.49 -6.08
N ILE A 291 29.13 2.32 -5.04
CA ILE A 291 30.39 2.94 -4.60
C ILE A 291 31.36 1.87 -4.09
N ILE A 292 30.88 0.90 -3.31
CA ILE A 292 31.74 -0.21 -2.85
C ILE A 292 32.22 -1.05 -4.04
N PHE A 293 31.36 -1.32 -5.02
CA PHE A 293 31.77 -1.95 -6.27
C PHE A 293 32.81 -1.11 -7.01
N PHE A 294 32.61 0.20 -7.12
CA PHE A 294 33.54 1.13 -7.76
C PHE A 294 34.90 1.12 -7.07
N MET A 295 34.96 1.05 -5.74
CA MET A 295 36.23 1.03 -5.00
C MET A 295 36.95 -0.33 -5.04
N ASN A 296 36.25 -1.41 -5.42
CA ASN A 296 36.77 -2.77 -5.31
C ASN A 296 36.53 -3.58 -6.60
N PRO A 297 37.12 -3.21 -7.75
CA PRO A 297 36.92 -3.90 -9.03
C PRO A 297 37.31 -5.39 -8.98
N GLN A 298 38.25 -5.76 -8.12
CA GLN A 298 38.74 -7.13 -7.96
C GLN A 298 37.68 -8.13 -7.45
N ILE A 299 36.59 -7.64 -6.83
CA ILE A 299 35.53 -8.49 -6.29
C ILE A 299 34.52 -8.92 -7.35
N PHE A 300 34.49 -8.21 -8.49
CA PHE A 300 33.54 -8.47 -9.55
C PHE A 300 33.93 -9.75 -10.32
N PRO A 301 33.06 -10.77 -10.35
CA PRO A 301 33.40 -12.05 -10.96
C PRO A 301 33.26 -12.00 -12.47
N ILE A 302 34.33 -12.39 -13.18
CA ILE A 302 34.27 -12.76 -14.60
C ILE A 302 34.19 -14.28 -14.66
N ILE A 303 33.06 -14.77 -15.17
CA ILE A 303 32.83 -16.19 -15.41
C ILE A 303 33.41 -16.53 -16.78
N ALA A 304 34.34 -17.48 -16.83
CA ALA A 304 34.87 -18.04 -18.06
C ALA A 304 34.68 -19.56 -18.06
N TRP A 305 34.44 -20.12 -19.25
CA TRP A 305 34.42 -21.57 -19.44
C TRP A 305 35.75 -22.04 -20.01
N SER A 306 36.35 -23.04 -19.38
CA SER A 306 37.56 -23.71 -19.84
C SER A 306 37.26 -25.19 -20.07
N GLN A 307 37.71 -25.74 -21.20
CA GLN A 307 37.54 -27.17 -21.48
C GLN A 307 38.28 -28.07 -20.49
N ALA A 308 39.34 -27.58 -19.83
CA ALA A 308 40.17 -28.36 -18.92
C ALA A 308 39.65 -28.36 -17.47
N THR A 309 39.10 -27.24 -17.01
CA THR A 309 38.72 -27.01 -15.60
C THR A 309 37.23 -26.76 -15.41
N GLY A 310 36.46 -26.73 -16.50
CA GLY A 310 35.05 -26.34 -16.48
C GLY A 310 34.89 -24.84 -16.22
N LEU A 311 33.90 -24.48 -15.42
CA LEU A 311 33.55 -23.10 -15.11
C LEU A 311 34.54 -22.52 -14.08
N ILE A 312 35.24 -21.47 -14.48
CA ILE A 312 36.23 -20.77 -13.66
C ILE A 312 35.79 -19.32 -13.44
N VAL A 313 36.05 -18.81 -12.24
CA VAL A 313 35.77 -17.42 -11.88
C VAL A 313 37.09 -16.71 -11.62
N HIS A 314 37.32 -15.62 -12.33
CA HIS A 314 38.46 -14.75 -12.12
C HIS A 314 38.00 -13.31 -11.86
N GLY A 315 38.81 -12.56 -11.11
CA GLY A 315 38.62 -11.12 -11.01
C GLY A 315 38.92 -10.41 -12.33
N ILE A 316 38.46 -9.17 -12.46
CA ILE A 316 38.78 -8.32 -13.60
C ILE A 316 40.30 -8.15 -13.70
N ARG A 317 40.88 -8.24 -14.90
CA ARG A 317 42.30 -7.91 -15.10
C ARG A 317 42.51 -6.40 -14.94
N THR A 318 43.63 -6.00 -14.35
CA THR A 318 43.99 -4.59 -14.09
C THR A 318 43.90 -3.71 -15.33
N ASP A 319 44.25 -4.25 -16.50
CA ASP A 319 44.23 -3.54 -17.78
C ASP A 319 42.81 -3.09 -18.21
N TYR A 320 41.77 -3.71 -17.64
CA TYR A 320 40.35 -3.41 -17.93
C TYR A 320 39.64 -2.64 -16.80
N TYR A 321 40.35 -2.24 -15.74
CA TYR A 321 39.74 -1.50 -14.63
C TYR A 321 39.10 -0.19 -15.07
N TRP A 322 39.69 0.50 -16.05
CA TRP A 322 39.13 1.74 -16.58
C TRP A 322 37.73 1.54 -17.21
N ILE A 323 37.50 0.41 -17.89
CA ILE A 323 36.18 0.08 -18.46
C ILE A 323 35.18 -0.16 -17.33
N TYR A 324 35.58 -0.94 -16.33
CA TYR A 324 34.75 -1.22 -15.17
C TYR A 324 34.35 0.05 -14.42
N TYR A 325 35.30 0.96 -14.19
CA TYR A 325 35.03 2.25 -13.55
C TYR A 325 34.09 3.10 -14.40
N LEU A 326 34.28 3.14 -15.72
CA LEU A 326 33.38 3.87 -16.61
C LEU A 326 31.95 3.34 -16.54
N VAL A 327 31.77 2.01 -16.64
CA VAL A 327 30.44 1.38 -16.57
C VAL A 327 29.78 1.64 -15.22
N THR A 328 30.51 1.43 -14.12
CA THR A 328 29.99 1.65 -12.76
C THR A 328 29.64 3.12 -12.54
N PHE A 329 30.46 4.05 -13.04
CA PHE A 329 30.18 5.48 -12.99
C PHE A 329 28.91 5.85 -13.77
N LEU A 330 28.71 5.29 -14.97
CA LEU A 330 27.49 5.49 -15.75
C LEU A 330 26.25 4.94 -15.04
N ILE A 331 26.34 3.80 -14.36
CA ILE A 331 25.24 3.23 -13.56
C ILE A 331 24.90 4.17 -12.39
N ILE A 332 25.91 4.65 -11.65
CA ILE A 332 25.70 5.60 -10.53
C ILE A 332 25.06 6.89 -11.05
N GLY A 333 25.62 7.46 -12.13
CA GLY A 333 25.11 8.68 -12.74
C GLY A 333 23.68 8.52 -13.28
N GLY A 334 23.37 7.39 -13.90
CA GLY A 334 22.02 7.05 -14.36
C GLY A 334 21.03 6.89 -13.22
N THR A 335 21.43 6.27 -12.12
CA THR A 335 20.59 6.12 -10.91
C THR A 335 20.28 7.48 -10.30
N ILE A 336 21.28 8.34 -10.13
CA ILE A 336 21.10 9.71 -9.63
C ILE A 336 20.20 10.52 -10.59
N GLY A 337 20.47 10.46 -11.89
CA GLY A 337 19.68 11.16 -12.91
C GLY A 337 18.22 10.71 -12.93
N GLY A 338 17.97 9.40 -12.79
CA GLY A 338 16.63 8.83 -12.69
C GLY A 338 15.89 9.29 -11.44
N ALA A 339 16.55 9.32 -10.28
CA ALA A 339 15.97 9.84 -9.06
C ALA A 339 15.62 11.34 -9.17
N ILE A 340 16.52 12.14 -9.77
CA ILE A 340 16.28 13.58 -10.02
C ILE A 340 15.07 13.77 -10.95
N ASP A 341 14.95 12.98 -12.02
CA ASP A 341 13.79 13.02 -12.91
C ASP A 341 12.49 12.66 -12.17
N GLN A 342 12.51 11.65 -11.30
CA GLN A 342 11.36 11.30 -10.47
C GLN A 342 10.98 12.41 -9.49
N PHE A 343 11.95 13.06 -8.82
CA PHE A 343 11.69 14.23 -7.98
C PHE A 343 11.12 15.39 -8.78
N TYR A 344 11.66 15.65 -9.97
CA TYR A 344 11.17 16.68 -10.86
C TYR A 344 9.73 16.40 -11.31
N LYS A 345 9.43 15.16 -11.72
CA LYS A 345 8.07 14.71 -12.05
C LYS A 345 7.13 14.89 -10.86
N ALA A 346 7.51 14.44 -9.67
CA ALA A 346 6.71 14.63 -8.46
C ALA A 346 6.49 16.12 -8.13
N SER A 347 7.47 16.98 -8.39
CA SER A 347 7.36 18.43 -8.15
C SER A 347 6.41 19.12 -9.13
N LYS A 348 6.39 18.65 -10.39
CA LYS A 348 5.51 19.17 -11.44
C LYS A 348 4.13 18.53 -11.46
N PHE A 349 3.97 17.37 -10.82
CA PHE A 349 2.70 16.67 -10.73
C PHE A 349 1.70 17.54 -9.97
N ARG A 350 0.58 17.92 -10.61
CA ARG A 350 -0.47 18.73 -10.00
C ARG A 350 -1.72 17.90 -9.74
N VAL A 351 -2.51 18.35 -8.77
CA VAL A 351 -3.78 17.72 -8.42
C VAL A 351 -4.72 17.67 -9.62
N GLU A 352 -4.73 18.71 -10.46
CA GLU A 352 -5.57 18.78 -11.65
C GLU A 352 -5.25 17.69 -12.69
N ASP A 353 -4.01 17.18 -12.70
CA ASP A 353 -3.56 16.15 -13.65
C ASP A 353 -4.07 14.76 -13.27
N PHE A 354 -4.37 14.54 -11.98
CA PHE A 354 -4.87 13.26 -11.46
C PHE A 354 -6.35 13.02 -11.80
N TYR A 355 -7.15 14.09 -11.83
CA TYR A 355 -8.59 14.03 -12.08
C TYR A 355 -8.96 14.14 -13.57
N LYS A 356 -7.99 14.43 -14.44
CA LYS A 356 -8.16 14.36 -15.89
C LYS A 356 -7.95 12.92 -16.37
N LYS A 357 -9.02 12.13 -16.46
CA LYS A 357 -9.03 10.90 -17.26
C LYS A 357 -9.91 11.08 -18.49
#